data_AF-A0A940BPU4-F1
#
_entry.id   AF-A0A940BPU4-F1
#
_cell.length_a   1.000
_cell.length_b   1.000
_cell.length_c   1.000
_cell.angle_alpha   90.00
_cell.angle_beta   90.00
_cell.angle_gamma   90.00
#
_symmetry.space_group_name_H-M   'P 1'
#
loop_
_entity.id
_entity.type
_entity.pdbx_description
1 polymer ?
#
loop_
_entity_poly.entity_id
_entity_poly.type
_entity_poly.pdbx_seq_one_letter_code
_entity_poly.pdbx_strand_id
1 'polypeptide(L)'
;MRNNEYRLNVRFDLNDKKQRRIAETLQTLDRKKYQSINAFVVTAVGDYLDRLDNNGDLTLERIRAMFREELQSVSFVSAAPQEKNALDTSLTEEQQAENDDKVLDALAMFM
;
A
#
# COMPACT_ATOMS: atom_id res chain seq x y z
N MET A 1 25.44 -25.39 -16.45
CA MET A 1 24.52 -24.25 -16.56
C MET A 1 23.11 -24.78 -16.37
N ARG A 2 22.35 -24.34 -15.36
CA ARG A 2 20.94 -24.71 -15.25
C ARG A 2 20.21 -23.88 -16.31
N ASN A 3 19.63 -24.52 -17.32
CA ASN A 3 18.69 -23.84 -18.20
C ASN A 3 17.49 -23.42 -17.34
N ASN A 4 17.45 -22.16 -16.96
CA ASN A 4 16.40 -21.59 -16.12
C ASN A 4 15.17 -21.19 -16.96
N GLU A 5 14.94 -21.91 -18.06
CA GLU A 5 13.85 -21.67 -19.00
C GLU A 5 12.87 -22.84 -18.96
N TYR A 6 11.61 -22.52 -18.69
CA TYR A 6 10.51 -23.47 -18.77
C TYR A 6 9.73 -23.26 -20.07
N ARG A 7 9.58 -24.32 -20.88
CA ARG A 7 8.83 -24.26 -22.14
C ARG A 7 7.40 -24.76 -21.91
N LEU A 8 6.42 -23.91 -22.17
CA LEU A 8 5.00 -24.24 -22.11
C LEU A 8 4.43 -24.37 -23.53
N ASN A 9 3.72 -25.46 -23.81
CA ASN A 9 2.96 -25.64 -25.05
C ASN A 9 1.46 -25.49 -24.77
N VAL A 10 0.83 -24.48 -25.35
CA VAL A 10 -0.61 -24.19 -25.17
C VAL A 10 -1.35 -24.40 -26.49
N ARG A 11 -2.51 -25.06 -26.43
CA ARG A 11 -3.42 -25.23 -27.57
C ARG A 11 -4.74 -24.54 -27.25
N PHE A 12 -5.25 -23.77 -28.20
CA PHE A 12 -6.54 -23.10 -28.09
C PHE A 12 -7.60 -23.91 -28.82
N ASP A 13 -8.72 -24.20 -28.16
CA ASP A 13 -9.90 -24.75 -28.85
C ASP A 13 -10.61 -23.63 -29.60
N LEU A 14 -10.62 -23.72 -30.93
CA LEU A 14 -11.27 -22.72 -31.77
C LEU A 14 -12.80 -22.87 -31.77
N ASN A 15 -13.39 -23.91 -31.18
CA ASN A 15 -14.84 -24.01 -31.02
C ASN A 15 -15.33 -23.13 -29.85
N ASP A 16 -14.48 -22.92 -28.85
CA ASP A 16 -14.74 -21.98 -27.75
C ASP A 16 -14.50 -20.54 -28.22
N LYS A 17 -15.56 -19.72 -28.16
CA LYS A 17 -15.52 -18.30 -28.57
C LYS A 17 -14.45 -17.51 -27.81
N LYS A 18 -14.21 -17.80 -26.52
CA LYS A 18 -13.21 -17.08 -25.72
C LYS A 18 -11.80 -17.43 -26.18
N GLN A 19 -11.50 -18.71 -26.32
CA GLN A 19 -10.19 -19.19 -26.74
C GLN A 19 -9.87 -18.81 -28.20
N ARG A 20 -10.87 -18.85 -29.10
CA ARG A 20 -10.74 -18.33 -30.47
C ARG A 20 -10.31 -16.87 -30.48
N ARG A 21 -11.00 -16.02 -29.72
CA ARG A 21 -10.67 -14.58 -29.64
C ARG A 21 -9.24 -14.36 -29.13
N ILE A 22 -8.81 -15.13 -28.14
CA ILE A 22 -7.43 -15.07 -27.62
C ILE A 22 -6.44 -15.45 -28.73
N ALA A 23 -6.68 -16.58 -29.41
CA ALA A 23 -5.81 -17.04 -30.49
C ALA A 23 -5.70 -16.02 -31.64
N GLU A 24 -6.82 -15.42 -32.07
CA GLU A 24 -6.85 -14.36 -33.08
C GLU A 24 -6.06 -13.13 -32.62
N THR A 25 -6.28 -12.70 -31.37
CA THR A 25 -5.58 -11.54 -30.80
C THR A 25 -4.06 -11.76 -30.77
N LEU A 26 -3.62 -12.96 -30.36
CA LEU A 26 -2.20 -13.34 -30.34
C LEU A 26 -1.60 -13.45 -31.75
N GLN A 27 -2.39 -13.86 -32.76
CA GLN A 27 -1.96 -13.90 -34.16
C GLN A 27 -1.80 -12.50 -34.76
N THR A 28 -2.72 -11.58 -34.44
CA THR A 28 -2.68 -10.18 -34.91
C THR A 28 -1.75 -9.29 -34.07
N LEU A 29 -1.09 -9.86 -33.06
CA LEU A 29 -0.28 -9.10 -32.12
C LEU A 29 0.87 -8.41 -32.85
N ASP A 30 0.90 -7.08 -32.78
CA ASP A 30 1.96 -6.30 -33.42
C ASP A 30 3.30 -6.57 -32.73
N ARG A 31 4.18 -7.24 -33.46
CA ARG A 31 5.54 -7.60 -33.01
C ARG A 31 6.40 -6.38 -32.70
N LYS A 32 6.04 -5.19 -33.18
CA LYS A 32 6.75 -3.94 -32.85
C LYS A 32 6.50 -3.47 -31.42
N LYS A 33 5.32 -3.78 -30.85
CA LYS A 33 4.93 -3.31 -29.51
C LYS A 33 5.37 -4.26 -28.38
N TYR A 34 5.36 -5.57 -28.64
CA TYR A 34 5.62 -6.58 -27.60
C TYR A 34 6.84 -7.47 -27.88
N GLN A 35 7.57 -7.24 -28.98
CA GLN A 35 8.77 -7.98 -29.43
C GLN A 35 8.51 -9.47 -29.77
N SER A 36 7.78 -10.21 -28.93
CA SER A 36 7.37 -11.60 -29.16
C SER A 36 6.03 -11.93 -28.49
N ILE A 37 5.34 -12.96 -29.00
CA ILE A 37 4.10 -13.48 -28.39
C ILE A 37 4.38 -14.00 -26.96
N ASN A 38 5.54 -14.63 -26.74
CA ASN A 38 5.93 -15.13 -25.41
C ASN A 38 6.08 -13.99 -24.40
N ALA A 39 6.75 -12.90 -24.77
CA ALA A 39 6.90 -11.74 -23.89
C ALA A 39 5.54 -11.16 -23.52
N PHE A 40 4.64 -11.01 -24.49
CA PHE A 40 3.27 -10.55 -24.22
C PHE A 40 2.52 -11.47 -23.24
N VAL A 41 2.56 -12.79 -23.46
CA VAL A 41 1.88 -13.76 -22.59
C VAL A 41 2.45 -13.73 -21.17
N VAL A 42 3.78 -13.68 -21.03
CA VAL A 42 4.44 -13.62 -19.71
C VAL A 42 4.07 -12.33 -18.97
N THR A 43 4.10 -11.17 -19.64
CA THR A 43 3.68 -9.90 -19.04
C THR A 43 2.21 -9.91 -18.65
N ALA A 44 1.31 -10.39 -19.51
CA ALA A 44 -0.12 -10.42 -19.22
C ALA A 44 -0.46 -11.34 -18.04
N VAL A 45 0.24 -12.48 -17.90
CA VAL A 45 0.08 -13.38 -16.75
C VAL A 45 0.67 -12.75 -15.49
N GLY A 46 1.85 -12.11 -15.58
CA GLY A 46 2.44 -11.35 -14.47
C GLY A 46 1.51 -10.27 -13.93
N ASP A 47 1.00 -9.41 -14.80
CA ASP A 47 0.05 -8.35 -14.42
C ASP A 47 -1.23 -8.90 -13.77
N TYR A 48 -1.71 -10.06 -14.22
CA TYR A 48 -2.88 -10.72 -13.63
C TYR A 48 -2.57 -11.26 -12.23
N LEU A 49 -1.39 -11.88 -12.04
CA LEU A 49 -0.94 -12.35 -10.73
C LEU A 49 -0.70 -11.18 -9.78
N ASP A 50 -0.05 -10.12 -10.23
CA ASP A 50 0.13 -8.90 -9.43
C ASP A 50 -1.22 -8.33 -8.99
N ARG A 51 -2.23 -8.30 -9.88
CA ARG A 51 -3.59 -7.87 -9.50
C ARG A 51 -4.27 -8.84 -8.55
N LEU A 52 -4.02 -10.15 -8.67
CA LEU A 52 -4.58 -11.16 -7.78
C LEU A 52 -4.00 -11.00 -6.37
N ASP A 53 -2.69 -10.80 -6.28
CA ASP A 53 -1.98 -10.57 -5.02
C ASP A 53 -2.36 -9.22 -4.39
N ASN A 54 -2.45 -8.15 -5.19
CA ASN A 54 -2.88 -6.84 -4.73
C ASN A 54 -4.38 -6.78 -4.36
N ASN A 55 -5.25 -7.54 -5.04
CA ASN A 55 -6.66 -7.67 -4.66
C ASN A 55 -6.86 -8.57 -3.42
N GLY A 56 -5.87 -9.39 -3.07
CA GLY A 56 -5.85 -10.19 -1.84
C GLY A 56 -5.46 -9.40 -0.58
N ASP A 57 -4.93 -8.17 -0.71
CA ASP A 57 -4.26 -7.46 0.39
C ASP A 57 -5.08 -6.35 1.07
N LEU A 58 -6.28 -6.04 0.58
CA LEU A 58 -7.22 -5.13 1.24
C LEU A 58 -8.59 -5.80 1.43
N THR A 59 -8.59 -7.03 1.94
CA THR A 59 -9.83 -7.66 2.36
C THR A 59 -10.43 -6.87 3.52
N LEU A 60 -11.76 -6.72 3.55
CA LEU A 60 -12.49 -6.16 4.71
C LEU A 60 -12.12 -6.86 6.02
N GLU A 61 -11.67 -8.12 5.96
CA GLU A 61 -11.14 -8.87 7.10
C GLU A 61 -9.80 -8.32 7.59
N ARG A 62 -8.85 -8.01 6.70
CA ARG A 62 -7.58 -7.35 7.05
C ARG A 62 -7.80 -5.91 7.53
N ILE A 63 -8.72 -5.18 6.90
CA ILE A 63 -9.15 -3.85 7.35
C ILE A 63 -9.76 -3.94 8.77
N ARG A 64 -10.67 -4.88 9.01
CA ARG A 64 -11.25 -5.12 10.35
C ARG A 64 -10.23 -5.63 11.37
N ALA A 65 -9.22 -6.38 10.95
CA ALA A 65 -8.12 -6.83 11.81
C ALA A 65 -7.22 -5.66 12.20
N MET A 66 -6.83 -4.80 11.25
CA MET A 66 -6.06 -3.58 11.50
C MET A 66 -6.78 -2.63 12.46
N PHE A 67 -8.09 -2.39 12.27
CA PHE A 67 -8.87 -1.57 13.19
C PHE A 67 -9.14 -2.25 14.56
N ARG A 68 -8.98 -3.57 14.67
CA ARG A 68 -9.18 -4.33 15.93
C ARG A 68 -7.91 -4.45 16.75
N GLU A 69 -6.73 -4.55 16.13
CA GLU A 69 -5.44 -4.51 16.84
C GLU A 69 -5.16 -3.13 17.45
N GLU A 70 -5.62 -2.04 16.83
CA GLU A 70 -5.42 -0.67 17.33
C GLU A 70 -6.37 -0.25 18.48
N LEU A 71 -7.46 -0.99 18.75
CA LEU A 71 -8.42 -0.64 19.81
C LEU A 71 -8.42 -1.56 21.04
N GLN A 72 -7.61 -2.61 21.09
CA GLN A 72 -7.44 -3.41 22.33
C GLN A 72 -6.43 -2.81 23.32
N SER A 73 -5.71 -1.74 22.98
CA SER A 73 -4.88 -0.98 23.94
C SER A 73 -5.60 0.22 24.58
N VAL A 74 -6.87 0.45 24.26
CA VAL A 74 -7.72 1.41 25.00
C VAL A 74 -9.03 0.76 25.42
N SER A 75 -8.90 -0.27 26.27
CA SER A 75 -10.00 -0.66 27.16
C SER A 75 -10.16 0.42 28.23
N PHE A 76 -10.88 1.49 27.89
CA PHE A 76 -11.52 2.31 28.90
C PHE A 76 -12.77 1.59 29.40
N VAL A 77 -13.03 1.75 30.71
CA VAL A 77 -14.10 1.20 31.57
C VAL A 77 -13.65 -0.08 32.30
N SER A 78 -13.43 -0.09 33.63
CA SER A 78 -14.24 0.53 34.70
C SER A 78 -13.44 0.89 35.98
N ALA A 79 -13.92 1.98 36.60
CA ALA A 79 -13.67 2.57 37.92
C ALA A 79 -12.73 1.88 38.95
N ALA A 80 -11.65 2.59 39.29
CA ALA A 80 -11.23 2.86 40.67
C ALA A 80 -10.59 4.27 40.69
N PRO A 81 -10.89 5.14 41.68
CA PRO A 81 -10.39 6.51 41.70
C PRO A 81 -8.89 6.49 42.02
N GLN A 82 -8.06 6.67 41.01
CA GLN A 82 -6.62 6.88 41.18
C GLN A 82 -6.28 8.26 40.63
N GLU A 83 -6.21 9.23 41.55
CA GLU A 83 -5.52 10.50 41.36
C GLU A 83 -4.13 10.25 40.79
N LYS A 84 -3.87 10.61 39.54
CA LYS A 84 -2.51 10.78 39.00
C LYS A 84 -2.50 11.94 38.01
N ASN A 85 -2.25 13.11 38.59
CA ASN A 85 -1.55 14.28 38.06
C ASN A 85 -1.72 14.52 36.57
N ALA A 86 -2.57 15.50 36.24
CA ALA A 86 -2.40 16.28 35.02
C ALA A 86 -0.91 16.65 34.91
N LEU A 87 -0.24 16.18 33.87
CA LEU A 87 1.02 16.79 33.47
C LEU A 87 0.66 18.22 33.15
N ASP A 88 1.01 19.11 34.07
CA ASP A 88 0.80 20.53 33.93
C ASP A 88 1.59 20.99 32.72
N THR A 89 0.90 21.21 31.60
CA THR A 89 1.51 21.73 30.37
C THR A 89 1.67 23.25 30.44
N SER A 90 1.46 23.87 31.61
CA SER A 90 1.80 25.27 31.82
C SER A 90 3.32 25.42 31.86
N LEU A 91 3.83 26.30 31.01
CA LEU A 91 5.20 26.80 31.15
C LEU A 91 5.25 27.60 32.44
N THR A 92 6.27 27.38 33.27
CA THR A 92 6.49 28.26 34.42
C THR A 92 6.75 29.69 33.94
N GLU A 93 6.43 30.70 34.76
CA GLU A 93 6.56 32.11 34.40
C GLU A 93 7.98 32.46 33.87
N GLU A 94 8.99 31.77 34.39
CA GLU A 94 10.39 31.87 33.96
C GLU A 94 10.61 31.38 32.52
N GLN A 95 10.01 30.25 32.14
CA GLN A 95 10.10 29.71 30.79
C GLN A 95 9.31 30.55 29.78
N GLN A 96 8.20 31.15 30.23
CA GLN A 96 7.42 32.06 29.39
C GLN A 96 8.21 33.35 29.12
N ALA A 97 8.85 33.93 30.14
CA ALA A 97 9.67 35.13 29.99
C ALA A 97 10.86 34.91 29.04
N GLU A 98 11.53 33.75 29.11
CA GLU A 98 12.63 33.42 28.19
C GLU A 98 12.14 33.26 26.74
N ASN A 99 10.96 32.67 26.55
CA ASN A 99 10.38 32.54 25.21
C ASN A 99 9.97 33.90 24.64
N ASP A 100 9.38 34.79 25.46
CA ASP A 100 8.96 36.11 25.03
C ASP A 100 10.18 36.97 24.63
N ASP A 101 11.28 36.90 25.38
CA ASP A 101 12.53 37.61 25.06
C ASP A 101 13.14 37.12 23.73
N LYS A 102 13.17 35.80 23.52
CA LYS A 102 13.63 35.21 22.25
C LYS A 102 12.75 35.60 21.06
N VAL A 103 11.44 35.67 21.25
CA VAL A 103 10.50 36.08 20.19
C VAL A 103 10.71 37.56 19.84
N LEU A 104 10.90 38.42 20.83
CA LEU A 104 11.18 39.84 20.62
C LEU A 104 12.51 40.07 19.90
N ASP A 105 13.57 39.36 20.28
CA ASP A 105 14.87 39.45 19.59
C ASP A 105 14.77 38.99 18.13
N ALA A 106 14.05 37.89 17.87
CA ALA A 106 13.80 37.42 16.51
C ALA A 106 13.03 38.46 15.68
N LEU A 107 12.01 39.12 16.24
CA LEU A 107 11.24 40.18 15.58
C LEU A 107 12.10 41.41 15.26
N ALA A 108 13.04 41.79 16.13
CA ALA A 108 13.93 42.92 15.92
C ALA A 108 14.88 42.72 14.73
N MET A 109 15.24 41.47 14.40
CA MET A 109 16.05 41.18 13.21
C MET A 109 15.31 41.42 11.88
N PHE A 110 13.97 41.56 11.91
CA PHE A 110 13.15 41.77 10.71
C PHE A 110 12.71 43.23 10.50
N MET A 111 13.08 44.17 11.37
CA MET A 111 12.79 45.61 11.24
C MET A 111 14.06 46.43 10.99
#